data_AF-A0A381ZBT9-F1
#
_entry.id   AF-A0A381ZBT9-F1
#
_cell.length_a   1.000
_cell.length_b   1.000
_cell.length_c   1.000
_cell.angle_alpha   90.00
_cell.angle_beta   90.00
_cell.angle_gamma   90.00
#
_symmetry.space_group_name_H-M   'P 1'
#
loop_
_entity.id
_entity.type
_entity.pdbx_description
1 polymer ?
#
loop_
_entity_poly.entity_id
_entity_poly.type
_entity_poly.pdbx_seq_one_letter_code
_entity_poly.pdbx_strand_id
1 'polypeptide(L)'
;MTDQATSFLSRRKFVGTAAGGAALASAGSLLLDSKATFAKTDVAKGPQSETLVTTLHKSLTDEQREAICLPFDHALRSKVDNNWHINKTRVSQFSKDQQAMVREIFLKLHSPDYADKVYDQVEHDGGFGKGSIALFGKPGSGKFEFVYTGRHCTRRCDGDSVEG
;
A
#
# COMPACT_ATOMS: atom_id res chain seq x y z
N MET A 1 15.25 -28.37 42.21
CA MET A 1 15.26 -27.05 41.56
C MET A 1 16.32 -27.07 40.49
N THR A 2 15.92 -27.41 39.27
CA THR A 2 16.75 -27.34 38.06
C THR A 2 15.81 -26.91 36.97
N ASP A 3 16.00 -25.69 36.46
CA ASP A 3 15.69 -25.45 35.07
C ASP A 3 16.60 -24.34 34.52
N GLN A 4 17.20 -24.65 33.38
CA GLN A 4 18.03 -23.80 32.56
C GLN A 4 17.12 -23.16 31.52
N ALA A 5 17.14 -21.83 31.41
CA ALA A 5 16.55 -21.15 30.26
C ALA A 5 17.42 -19.95 29.87
N THR A 6 18.28 -20.20 28.87
CA THR A 6 19.02 -19.20 28.10
C THR A 6 18.02 -18.39 27.26
N SER A 7 17.83 -17.12 27.59
CA SER A 7 16.97 -16.22 26.81
C SER A 7 17.77 -15.40 25.80
N PHE A 8 17.55 -15.79 24.54
CA PHE A 8 17.64 -15.07 23.28
C PHE A 8 18.30 -13.67 23.25
N LEU A 9 19.41 -13.63 22.49
CA LEU A 9 20.07 -12.45 21.96
C LEU A 9 19.07 -11.47 21.31
N SER A 10 19.01 -10.27 21.87
CA SER A 10 18.26 -9.12 21.35
C SER A 10 18.89 -8.59 20.05
N ARG A 11 18.16 -8.76 18.93
CA ARG A 11 18.54 -8.24 17.60
C ARG A 11 18.16 -6.77 17.40
N ARG A 12 18.51 -5.91 18.36
CA ARG A 12 18.37 -4.45 18.24
C ARG A 12 19.60 -3.76 18.79
N LYS A 13 20.68 -3.77 18.01
CA LYS A 13 21.82 -2.85 18.15
C LYS A 13 22.75 -2.98 16.95
N PHE A 14 22.40 -2.36 15.83
CA PHE A 14 23.40 -1.98 14.83
C PHE A 14 22.82 -0.92 13.90
N VAL A 15 23.13 0.35 14.16
CA VAL A 15 23.68 1.36 13.23
C VAL A 15 23.90 2.59 14.11
N GLY A 16 25.16 2.88 14.38
CA GLY A 16 25.58 4.06 15.11
C GLY A 16 27.04 4.36 14.74
N THR A 17 27.20 5.41 13.94
CA THR A 17 28.38 6.27 13.90
C THR A 17 29.63 5.78 13.14
N ALA A 18 29.74 6.20 11.89
CA ALA A 18 30.97 6.46 11.15
C ALA A 18 30.68 7.67 10.23
N ALA A 19 31.51 8.70 10.04
CA ALA A 19 32.80 9.08 10.57
C ALA A 19 32.87 10.62 10.47
N GLY A 20 33.41 11.29 11.50
CA GLY A 20 33.65 12.73 11.49
C GLY A 20 35.01 13.01 12.11
N GLY A 21 36.01 13.27 11.26
CA GLY A 21 37.36 13.66 11.68
C GLY A 21 38.04 14.45 10.55
N ALA A 22 38.28 15.74 10.79
CA ALA A 22 39.03 16.68 9.95
C ALA A 22 40.54 16.31 9.93
N ALA A 23 41.45 16.80 9.08
CA ALA A 23 41.55 17.99 8.24
C ALA A 23 42.71 17.78 7.23
N LEU A 24 42.76 18.53 6.13
CA LEU A 24 44.01 19.10 5.56
C LEU A 24 43.67 20.26 4.62
N ALA A 25 44.29 21.41 4.87
CA ALA A 25 44.14 22.66 4.12
C ALA A 25 45.03 22.66 2.87
N SER A 26 44.51 23.20 1.76
CA SER A 26 45.35 23.87 0.75
C SER A 26 44.54 24.99 0.10
N ALA A 27 45.16 26.16 0.02
CA ALA A 27 44.60 27.40 -0.49
C ALA A 27 44.51 27.37 -2.02
N GLY A 28 43.44 27.97 -2.57
CA GLY A 28 43.28 28.14 -4.01
C GLY A 28 42.04 28.96 -4.33
N SER A 29 42.13 30.28 -4.19
CA SER A 29 41.17 31.21 -4.77
C SER A 29 41.30 31.19 -6.29
N LEU A 30 40.24 30.80 -7.00
CA LEU A 30 40.00 31.22 -8.37
C LEU A 30 38.50 31.45 -8.55
N LEU A 31 38.18 32.72 -8.67
CA LEU A 31 36.91 33.25 -9.12
C LEU A 31 36.62 32.68 -10.51
N LEU A 32 35.49 31.98 -10.68
CA LEU A 32 34.90 31.80 -12.00
C LEU A 32 33.39 32.04 -11.92
N ASP A 33 33.04 33.22 -12.41
CA ASP A 33 31.72 33.63 -12.83
C ASP A 33 31.14 32.62 -13.81
N SER A 34 29.97 32.04 -13.51
CA SER A 34 29.08 31.44 -14.50
C SER A 34 27.70 31.26 -13.88
N LYS A 35 26.73 32.01 -14.42
CA LYS A 35 25.29 31.88 -14.17
C LYS A 35 24.86 30.42 -14.20
N ALA A 36 24.75 29.79 -13.03
CA ALA A 36 24.03 28.54 -12.87
C ALA A 36 22.54 28.87 -12.76
N THR A 37 21.87 28.94 -13.91
CA THR A 37 20.42 28.79 -13.97
C THR A 37 20.10 27.39 -13.44
N PHE A 38 19.77 27.30 -12.15
CA PHE A 38 19.17 26.09 -11.60
C PHE A 38 17.82 25.92 -12.30
N ALA A 39 17.80 25.11 -13.35
CA ALA A 39 16.56 24.50 -13.80
C ALA A 39 15.93 23.86 -12.56
N LYS A 40 14.73 24.31 -12.19
CA LYS A 40 13.84 23.55 -11.32
C LYS A 40 13.52 22.26 -12.07
N THR A 41 14.39 21.26 -11.95
CA THR A 41 13.97 19.89 -12.14
C THR A 41 12.96 19.66 -11.03
N ASP A 42 11.72 19.37 -11.38
CA ASP A 42 10.69 18.92 -10.44
C ASP A 42 11.20 17.63 -9.77
N VAL A 43 11.87 17.78 -8.62
CA VAL A 43 12.19 16.70 -7.68
C VAL A 43 10.90 16.30 -6.93
N ALA A 44 9.78 16.22 -7.64
CA ALA A 44 8.47 15.95 -7.04
C ALA A 44 8.17 14.45 -6.94
N LYS A 45 8.91 13.58 -7.65
CA LYS A 45 8.79 12.13 -7.47
C LYS A 45 10.17 11.46 -7.44
N GLY A 46 10.72 11.35 -6.24
CA GLY A 46 11.68 10.29 -5.93
C GLY A 46 11.08 8.89 -6.23
N PRO A 47 11.89 7.82 -6.20
CA PRO A 47 11.41 6.47 -6.48
C PRO A 47 10.18 6.18 -5.62
N GLN A 48 9.04 6.02 -6.29
CA GLN A 48 7.77 5.77 -5.60
C GLN A 48 7.88 4.39 -4.95
N SER A 49 7.94 4.34 -3.61
CA SER A 49 7.85 3.07 -2.89
C SER A 49 6.61 2.32 -3.38
N GLU A 50 6.80 1.08 -3.82
CA GLU A 50 5.70 0.28 -4.34
C GLU A 50 4.65 0.04 -3.25
N THR A 51 3.42 0.48 -3.48
CA THR A 51 2.32 0.23 -2.54
C THR A 51 1.90 -1.24 -2.58
N LEU A 52 1.34 -1.75 -1.48
CA LEU A 52 0.83 -3.12 -1.42
C LEU A 52 -0.25 -3.39 -2.48
N VAL A 53 -1.04 -2.38 -2.84
CA VAL A 53 -2.06 -2.49 -3.90
C VAL A 53 -1.40 -2.64 -5.28
N THR A 54 -0.25 -1.99 -5.51
CA THR A 54 0.54 -2.19 -6.73
C THR A 54 1.07 -3.63 -6.81
N THR A 55 1.59 -4.17 -5.70
CA THR A 55 2.03 -5.57 -5.63
C THR A 55 0.88 -6.54 -5.91
N LEU A 56 -0.29 -6.30 -5.29
CA LEU A 56 -1.50 -7.07 -5.55
C LEU A 56 -1.86 -7.04 -7.04
N HIS A 57 -1.91 -5.86 -7.67
CA HIS A 57 -2.22 -5.71 -9.09
C HIS A 57 -1.26 -6.49 -9.99
N LYS A 58 0.05 -6.44 -9.73
CA LYS A 58 1.07 -7.17 -10.50
C LYS A 58 0.95 -8.69 -10.33
N SER A 59 0.48 -9.15 -9.17
CA SER A 59 0.33 -10.58 -8.87
C SER A 59 -0.87 -11.24 -9.56
N LEU A 60 -1.82 -10.48 -10.11
CA LEU A 60 -3.04 -11.02 -10.71
C LEU A 60 -2.72 -11.84 -11.97
N THR A 61 -3.50 -12.90 -12.22
CA THR A 61 -3.56 -13.55 -13.53
C THR A 61 -4.35 -12.69 -14.52
N ASP A 62 -4.32 -13.03 -15.80
CA ASP A 62 -5.06 -12.29 -16.80
C ASP A 62 -6.58 -12.44 -16.64
N GLU A 63 -7.06 -13.63 -16.25
CA GLU A 63 -8.48 -13.83 -15.95
C GLU A 63 -8.92 -13.03 -14.72
N GLN A 64 -8.07 -12.96 -13.68
CA GLN A 64 -8.36 -12.14 -12.50
C GLN A 64 -8.39 -10.66 -12.85
N ARG A 65 -7.45 -10.19 -13.68
CA ARG A 65 -7.36 -8.80 -14.13
C ARG A 65 -8.63 -8.39 -14.88
N GLU A 66 -9.07 -9.20 -15.84
CA GLU A 66 -10.30 -8.94 -16.60
C GLU A 66 -11.53 -8.84 -15.69
N ALA A 67 -11.59 -9.64 -14.62
CA ALA A 67 -12.72 -9.66 -13.72
C ALA A 67 -12.79 -8.47 -12.75
N ILE A 68 -11.67 -7.88 -12.36
CA ILE A 68 -11.63 -6.90 -11.25
C ILE A 68 -10.97 -5.55 -11.59
N CYS A 69 -10.17 -5.47 -12.66
CA CYS A 69 -9.52 -4.21 -13.04
C CYS A 69 -10.40 -3.43 -14.01
N LEU A 70 -10.80 -2.23 -13.60
CA LEU A 70 -11.71 -1.37 -14.34
C LEU A 70 -11.04 -0.03 -14.67
N PRO A 71 -11.49 0.70 -15.71
CA PRO A 71 -11.05 2.07 -15.95
C PRO A 71 -11.33 2.97 -14.75
N PHE A 72 -10.49 3.98 -14.51
CA PHE A 72 -10.63 4.86 -13.35
C PHE A 72 -11.99 5.56 -13.27
N ASP A 73 -12.54 5.99 -14.41
CA ASP A 73 -13.80 6.72 -14.49
C ASP A 73 -15.05 5.80 -14.58
N HIS A 74 -14.89 4.52 -14.28
CA HIS A 74 -15.99 3.56 -14.34
C HIS A 74 -17.03 3.83 -13.24
N ALA A 75 -18.32 3.77 -13.60
CA ALA A 75 -19.44 4.14 -12.71
C ALA A 75 -19.48 3.36 -11.38
N LEU A 76 -19.00 2.12 -11.37
CA LEU A 76 -18.93 1.30 -10.15
C LEU A 76 -18.00 1.85 -9.07
N ARG A 77 -17.02 2.71 -9.42
CA ARG A 77 -16.09 3.30 -8.45
C ARG A 77 -16.86 4.04 -7.35
N SER A 78 -17.82 4.86 -7.75
CA SER A 78 -18.63 5.69 -6.86
C SER A 78 -19.93 5.02 -6.40
N LYS A 79 -20.25 3.82 -6.90
CA LYS A 79 -21.46 3.09 -6.48
C LYS A 79 -21.32 2.58 -5.05
N VAL A 80 -22.38 2.65 -4.27
CA VAL A 80 -22.52 1.98 -2.98
C VAL A 80 -23.96 1.50 -2.85
N ASP A 81 -24.16 0.33 -2.26
CA ASP A 81 -25.48 -0.25 -2.05
C ASP A 81 -25.47 -1.10 -0.76
N ASN A 82 -26.63 -1.52 -0.29
CA ASN A 82 -26.73 -2.38 0.90
C ASN A 82 -26.51 -3.83 0.48
N ASN A 83 -25.64 -4.56 1.20
CA ASN A 83 -25.37 -5.98 0.94
C ASN A 83 -25.01 -6.28 -0.52
N TRP A 84 -23.99 -5.58 -1.02
CA TRP A 84 -23.58 -5.66 -2.41
C TRP A 84 -22.14 -6.11 -2.59
N HIS A 85 -21.87 -6.62 -3.78
CA HIS A 85 -20.54 -6.99 -4.24
C HIS A 85 -20.30 -6.32 -5.59
N ILE A 86 -19.12 -5.73 -5.75
CA ILE A 86 -18.78 -4.96 -6.95
C ILE A 86 -18.68 -5.82 -8.21
N ASN A 87 -18.35 -7.10 -8.05
CA ASN A 87 -18.32 -8.10 -9.12
C ASN A 87 -18.66 -9.50 -8.55
N LYS A 88 -18.55 -10.53 -9.40
CA LYS A 88 -18.83 -11.93 -9.02
C LYS A 88 -17.63 -12.63 -8.36
N THR A 89 -16.44 -12.07 -8.46
CA THR A 89 -15.19 -12.67 -7.96
C THR A 89 -15.06 -12.42 -6.47
N ARG A 90 -14.97 -13.49 -5.68
CA ARG A 90 -14.87 -13.43 -4.22
C ARG A 90 -13.41 -13.48 -3.79
N VAL A 91 -13.10 -12.82 -2.67
CA VAL A 91 -11.74 -12.80 -2.09
C VAL A 91 -11.22 -14.23 -1.85
N SER A 92 -12.07 -15.16 -1.46
CA SER A 92 -11.72 -16.57 -1.25
C SER A 92 -11.24 -17.32 -2.50
N GLN A 93 -11.52 -16.80 -3.71
CA GLN A 93 -11.12 -17.41 -4.99
C GLN A 93 -9.71 -17.02 -5.44
N PHE A 94 -9.09 -16.02 -4.80
CA PHE A 94 -7.71 -15.63 -5.08
C PHE A 94 -6.70 -16.59 -4.43
N SER A 95 -5.42 -16.47 -4.78
CA SER A 95 -4.35 -17.20 -4.09
C SER A 95 -4.25 -16.79 -2.62
N LYS A 96 -3.60 -17.60 -1.78
CA LYS A 96 -3.44 -17.27 -0.35
C LYS A 96 -2.63 -16.00 -0.12
N ASP A 97 -1.62 -15.76 -0.95
CA ASP A 97 -0.82 -14.53 -0.88
C ASP A 97 -1.65 -13.31 -1.28
N GLN A 98 -2.48 -13.43 -2.33
CA GLN A 98 -3.40 -12.37 -2.73
C GLN A 98 -4.45 -12.08 -1.64
N GLN A 99 -5.01 -13.12 -1.02
CA GLN A 99 -5.92 -12.99 0.13
C GLN A 99 -5.26 -12.24 1.29
N ALA A 100 -4.01 -12.57 1.61
CA ALA A 100 -3.25 -11.91 2.66
C ALA A 100 -3.00 -10.43 2.33
N MET A 101 -2.61 -10.10 1.09
CA MET A 101 -2.45 -8.72 0.65
C MET A 101 -3.77 -7.94 0.76
N VAL A 102 -4.89 -8.52 0.32
CA VAL A 102 -6.21 -7.88 0.42
C VAL A 102 -6.60 -7.62 1.88
N ARG A 103 -6.34 -8.59 2.77
CA ARG A 103 -6.57 -8.42 4.22
C ARG A 103 -5.70 -7.32 4.80
N GLU A 104 -4.42 -7.29 4.49
CA GLU A 104 -3.51 -6.27 5.01
C GLU A 104 -3.88 -4.87 4.49
N ILE A 105 -4.22 -4.73 3.21
CA ILE A 105 -4.75 -3.49 2.65
C ILE A 105 -5.99 -3.06 3.45
N PHE A 106 -6.96 -3.96 3.64
CA PHE A 106 -8.19 -3.68 4.37
C PHE A 106 -7.94 -3.22 5.82
N LEU A 107 -7.06 -3.90 6.56
CA LEU A 107 -6.73 -3.54 7.93
C LEU A 107 -6.07 -2.15 8.00
N LYS A 108 -5.19 -1.82 7.05
CA LYS A 108 -4.54 -0.51 6.96
C LYS A 108 -5.50 0.65 6.65
N LEU A 109 -6.73 0.39 6.22
CA LEU A 109 -7.76 1.42 6.04
C LEU A 109 -8.41 1.85 7.37
N HIS A 110 -8.08 1.16 8.44
CA HIS A 110 -8.60 1.42 9.77
C HIS A 110 -7.46 1.87 10.67
N SER A 111 -7.78 2.59 11.74
CA SER A 111 -6.77 2.87 12.75
C SER A 111 -6.31 1.56 13.40
N PRO A 112 -5.05 1.49 13.87
CA PRO A 112 -4.52 0.28 14.50
C PRO A 112 -5.40 -0.24 15.64
N ASP A 113 -6.02 0.65 16.42
CA ASP A 113 -6.83 0.30 17.58
C ASP A 113 -8.18 -0.36 17.23
N TYR A 114 -8.67 -0.17 15.99
CA TYR A 114 -9.98 -0.66 15.54
C TYR A 114 -9.91 -1.67 14.39
N ALA A 115 -8.76 -1.81 13.73
CA ALA A 115 -8.61 -2.67 12.54
C ALA A 115 -9.08 -4.11 12.80
N ASP A 116 -8.64 -4.73 13.90
CA ASP A 116 -9.03 -6.10 14.26
C ASP A 116 -10.53 -6.20 14.58
N LYS A 117 -11.09 -5.24 15.31
CA LYS A 117 -12.54 -5.23 15.64
C LYS A 117 -13.42 -5.12 14.39
N VAL A 118 -13.01 -4.29 13.43
CA VAL A 118 -13.73 -4.17 12.16
C VAL A 118 -13.58 -5.44 11.33
N TYR A 119 -12.39 -6.04 11.31
CA TYR A 119 -12.18 -7.31 10.64
C TYR A 119 -13.07 -8.42 11.22
N ASP A 120 -13.11 -8.55 12.55
CA ASP A 120 -13.96 -9.52 13.25
C ASP A 120 -15.44 -9.30 12.92
N GLN A 121 -15.90 -8.05 12.89
CA GLN A 121 -17.28 -7.74 12.47
C GLN A 121 -17.57 -8.20 11.04
N VAL A 122 -16.64 -8.00 10.09
CA VAL A 122 -16.81 -8.49 8.71
C VAL A 122 -16.81 -10.03 8.65
N GLU A 123 -15.99 -10.70 9.46
CA GLU A 123 -16.00 -12.16 9.57
C GLU A 123 -17.34 -12.68 10.11
N HIS A 124 -17.86 -12.08 11.17
CA HIS A 124 -19.18 -12.42 11.72
C HIS A 124 -20.32 -12.13 10.75
N ASP A 125 -20.18 -11.10 9.89
CA ASP A 125 -21.18 -10.70 8.90
C ASP A 125 -21.10 -11.49 7.57
N GLY A 126 -20.58 -12.71 7.65
CA GLY A 126 -20.65 -13.68 6.56
C GLY A 126 -19.28 -14.09 6.01
N GLY A 127 -18.19 -13.51 6.51
CA GLY A 127 -16.82 -13.91 6.22
C GLY A 127 -16.11 -12.94 5.28
N PHE A 128 -14.88 -12.55 5.62
CA PHE A 128 -14.09 -11.61 4.81
C PHE A 128 -13.85 -12.14 3.39
N GLY A 129 -13.61 -13.45 3.26
CA GLY A 129 -13.41 -14.14 1.99
C GLY A 129 -14.61 -14.10 1.06
N LYS A 130 -15.83 -13.82 1.56
CA LYS A 130 -17.03 -13.65 0.72
C LYS A 130 -17.19 -12.22 0.20
N GLY A 131 -16.32 -11.29 0.58
CA GLY A 131 -16.24 -9.98 -0.05
C GLY A 131 -15.73 -10.06 -1.50
N SER A 132 -15.79 -8.94 -2.20
CA SER A 132 -15.28 -8.74 -3.54
C SER A 132 -14.44 -7.47 -3.60
N ILE A 133 -13.42 -7.48 -4.45
CA ILE A 133 -12.55 -6.33 -4.68
C ILE A 133 -12.62 -5.85 -6.13
N ALA A 134 -12.32 -4.58 -6.34
CA ALA A 134 -12.02 -4.02 -7.65
C ALA A 134 -10.82 -3.07 -7.56
N LEU A 135 -10.10 -2.96 -8.67
CA LEU A 135 -9.00 -2.01 -8.86
C LEU A 135 -9.37 -1.07 -9.99
N PHE A 136 -9.38 0.22 -9.74
CA PHE A 136 -9.73 1.24 -10.73
C PHE A 136 -8.48 1.97 -11.19
N GLY A 137 -8.26 2.05 -12.50
CA GLY A 137 -7.07 2.65 -13.09
C GLY A 137 -5.86 1.71 -13.08
N LYS A 138 -4.67 2.27 -13.31
CA LYS A 138 -3.41 1.52 -13.38
C LYS A 138 -2.42 2.02 -12.33
N PRO A 139 -1.75 1.15 -11.55
CA PRO A 139 -0.70 1.58 -10.66
C PRO A 139 0.38 2.39 -11.39
N GLY A 140 0.82 3.50 -10.79
CA GLY A 140 1.81 4.41 -11.38
C GLY A 140 1.26 5.41 -12.40
N SER A 141 -0.02 5.33 -12.79
CA SER A 141 -0.65 6.32 -13.70
C SER A 141 -1.07 7.62 -13.00
N GLY A 142 -0.94 7.71 -11.67
CA GLY A 142 -1.35 8.85 -10.86
C GLY A 142 -2.82 8.83 -10.43
N LYS A 143 -3.66 7.98 -11.05
CA LYS A 143 -5.05 7.76 -10.67
C LYS A 143 -5.30 6.27 -10.47
N PHE A 144 -5.42 5.86 -9.21
CA PHE A 144 -5.60 4.45 -8.87
C PHE A 144 -6.41 4.30 -7.58
N GLU A 145 -7.40 3.40 -7.57
CA GLU A 145 -8.23 3.16 -6.37
C GLU A 145 -8.48 1.67 -6.17
N PHE A 146 -8.30 1.21 -4.93
CA PHE A 146 -8.74 -0.09 -4.46
C PHE A 146 -10.11 0.04 -3.79
N VAL A 147 -11.01 -0.87 -4.10
CA VAL A 147 -12.33 -0.95 -3.46
C VAL A 147 -12.57 -2.36 -2.95
N TYR A 148 -12.96 -2.49 -1.68
CA TYR A 148 -13.51 -3.71 -1.09
C TYR A 148 -15.02 -3.54 -0.86
N THR A 149 -15.80 -4.58 -1.16
CA THR A 149 -17.25 -4.63 -0.98
C THR A 149 -17.68 -5.95 -0.34
N GLY A 150 -18.65 -5.90 0.56
CA GLY A 150 -19.22 -7.05 1.24
C GLY A 150 -20.59 -6.73 1.82
N ARG A 151 -21.11 -7.63 2.67
CA ARG A 151 -22.48 -7.58 3.19
C ARG A 151 -22.84 -6.26 3.88
N HIS A 152 -21.97 -5.74 4.73
CA HIS A 152 -22.20 -4.46 5.45
C HIS A 152 -20.98 -3.53 5.39
N CYS A 153 -20.02 -3.81 4.50
CA CYS A 153 -18.76 -3.08 4.46
C CYS A 153 -18.40 -2.72 3.03
N THR A 154 -18.24 -1.43 2.76
CA THR A 154 -17.53 -0.92 1.59
C THR A 154 -16.36 -0.07 2.08
N ARG A 155 -15.17 -0.30 1.53
CA ARG A 155 -13.95 0.44 1.85
C ARG A 155 -13.20 0.79 0.58
N ARG A 156 -12.57 1.97 0.58
CA ARG A 156 -11.81 2.49 -0.54
C ARG A 156 -10.47 3.03 -0.07
N CYS A 157 -9.45 2.91 -0.90
CA CYS A 157 -8.26 3.73 -0.80
C CYS A 157 -7.71 4.06 -2.18
N ASP A 158 -7.32 5.31 -2.33
CA ASP A 158 -6.92 5.92 -3.59
C ASP A 158 -5.52 6.53 -3.52
N GLY A 159 -4.90 6.58 -2.33
CA GLY A 159 -3.55 7.08 -2.14
C GLY A 159 -3.38 8.53 -2.63
N ASP A 160 -4.37 9.37 -2.31
CA ASP A 160 -4.49 10.78 -2.73
C ASP A 160 -4.79 10.97 -4.23
N SER A 161 -5.36 9.97 -4.90
CA SER A 161 -5.75 10.07 -6.31
C SER A 161 -7.03 10.88 -6.55
N VAL A 162 -7.83 11.13 -5.51
CA VAL A 162 -9.10 11.87 -5.55
C VAL A 162 -9.06 13.01 -4.53
N GLU A 163 -9.56 14.19 -4.90
CA GLU A 163 -9.77 15.29 -3.95
C GLU A 163 -10.93 14.93 -3.01
N GLY A 164 -10.66 14.93 -1.70
CA GLY A 164 -11.60 14.51 -0.65
C GLY A 164 -12.58 15.58 -0.19
#